data_AF-A0AAE5A9B6-F1
#
_entry.id   AF-A0AAE5A9B6-F1
#
_cell.length_a   1.000
_cell.length_b   1.000
_cell.length_c   1.000
_cell.angle_alpha   90.00
_cell.angle_beta   90.00
_cell.angle_gamma   90.00
#
_symmetry.space_group_name_H-M   'P 1'
#
loop_
_entity.id
_entity.type
_entity.pdbx_description
1 polymer ?
#
loop_
_entity_poly.entity_id
_entity_poly.type
_entity_poly.pdbx_seq_one_letter_code
_entity_poly.pdbx_strand_id
1 'polypeptide(L)'
;MDTANASVSDVELTEHRAVSDRLVAQRGPFTGTSPIVNDDLYAVVKRGGSTRTRFALHLHAGATVHTNTFFGRFPASYWQRWTTAAEVTATARIDAADHCRAQLLASDIGGHRRIIAAEVITGSGTVTLTAKLDKFADGGALWLQFDALEGGVTVADIEWTVASPETVRPVAIAICTFNRADDCANTVAALASDERVLSSLDAVYVVDQGTDPVETRELFQQVAPKFGDRLHYLRQANLGGAGGFSRGLYEASAAGPHADVLLMDDDVLCEPESVLRLSAFANMTTDPALIGAQMLFLYNPNYL
;
A
#
# COMPACT_ATOMS: atom_id res chain seq x y z
N MET A 1 -13.03 -33.31 -30.12
CA MET A 1 -12.33 -34.18 -29.16
C MET A 1 -11.02 -33.48 -28.82
N ASP A 2 -10.89 -32.68 -27.78
CA ASP A 2 -11.78 -32.39 -26.64
C ASP A 2 -11.72 -30.91 -26.29
N THR A 3 -12.90 -30.33 -26.13
CA THR A 3 -13.15 -29.08 -25.42
C THR A 3 -13.11 -29.37 -23.92
N ALA A 4 -12.04 -28.97 -23.24
CA ALA A 4 -12.02 -28.76 -21.79
C ALA A 4 -10.81 -27.91 -21.40
N ASN A 5 -10.89 -26.60 -21.63
CA ASN A 5 -10.13 -25.64 -20.84
C ASN A 5 -11.15 -24.88 -19.99
N ALA A 6 -11.78 -25.62 -19.07
CA ALA A 6 -12.72 -25.07 -18.11
C ALA A 6 -11.97 -24.84 -16.80
N SER A 7 -11.49 -23.62 -16.61
CA SER A 7 -11.46 -23.02 -15.28
C SER A 7 -12.10 -21.64 -15.43
N VAL A 8 -13.43 -21.59 -15.51
CA VAL A 8 -14.10 -20.40 -15.00
C VAL A 8 -13.93 -20.53 -13.49
N SER A 9 -13.12 -19.67 -12.87
CA SER A 9 -12.98 -19.69 -11.42
C SER A 9 -14.37 -19.59 -10.78
N ASP A 10 -14.69 -20.43 -9.80
CA ASP A 10 -15.91 -20.30 -8.97
C ASP A 10 -15.91 -19.04 -8.09
N VAL A 11 -14.94 -18.14 -8.29
CA VAL A 11 -14.87 -16.84 -7.62
C VAL A 11 -15.84 -15.88 -8.27
N GLU A 12 -16.72 -15.34 -7.45
CA GLU A 12 -17.65 -14.27 -7.82
C GLU A 12 -17.13 -12.95 -7.26
N LEU A 13 -16.65 -12.06 -8.14
CA LEU A 13 -16.20 -10.72 -7.75
C LEU A 13 -17.42 -9.81 -7.58
N THR A 14 -17.68 -9.41 -6.34
CA THR A 14 -18.83 -8.57 -5.98
C THR A 14 -18.40 -7.35 -5.20
N GLU A 15 -19.13 -6.24 -5.35
CA GLU A 15 -18.90 -5.04 -4.56
C GLU A 15 -19.19 -5.27 -3.07
N HIS A 16 -18.33 -4.71 -2.23
CA HIS A 16 -18.42 -4.79 -0.78
C HIS A 16 -19.11 -3.55 -0.25
N ARG A 17 -19.96 -3.69 0.77
CA ARG A 17 -20.37 -2.52 1.55
C ARG A 17 -19.21 -2.05 2.41
N ALA A 18 -19.03 -0.73 2.54
CA ALA A 18 -18.07 -0.21 3.48
C ALA A 18 -18.37 -0.69 4.91
N VAL A 19 -17.35 -1.24 5.56
CA VAL A 19 -17.44 -1.75 6.95
C VAL A 19 -17.22 -0.67 8.00
N SER A 20 -16.87 0.55 7.57
CA SER A 20 -16.51 1.70 8.41
C SER A 20 -16.85 3.00 7.69
N ASP A 21 -17.16 4.05 8.44
CA ASP A 21 -17.34 5.42 7.91
C ASP A 21 -16.01 6.03 7.41
N ARG A 22 -14.89 5.38 7.73
CA ARG A 22 -13.53 5.77 7.34
C ARG A 22 -12.90 4.69 6.47
N LEU A 23 -12.51 5.06 5.25
CA LEU A 23 -11.65 4.24 4.39
C LEU A 23 -10.18 4.57 4.68
N VAL A 24 -9.35 3.53 4.83
CA VAL A 24 -7.90 3.74 5.00
C VAL A 24 -7.27 3.99 3.63
N ALA A 25 -6.77 5.21 3.46
CA ALA A 25 -6.11 5.66 2.25
C ALA A 25 -4.64 5.21 2.18
N GLN A 26 -3.97 5.18 3.34
CA GLN A 26 -2.63 4.62 3.48
C GLN A 26 -2.29 4.39 4.96
N ARG A 27 -1.45 3.40 5.25
CA ARG A 27 -0.70 3.28 6.50
C ARG A 27 0.65 3.98 6.39
N GLY A 28 1.23 4.30 7.53
CA GLY A 28 2.59 4.87 7.65
C GLY A 28 3.60 3.84 8.17
N PRO A 29 4.16 2.98 7.30
CA PRO A 29 5.30 2.15 7.69
C PRO A 29 6.56 3.00 7.91
N PHE A 30 7.46 2.51 8.77
CA PHE A 30 8.75 3.16 9.08
C PHE A 30 9.96 2.46 8.44
N THR A 31 9.78 1.26 7.88
CA THR A 31 10.79 0.49 7.14
C THR A 31 10.11 -0.39 6.10
N GLY A 32 10.87 -0.79 5.08
CA GLY A 32 10.40 -1.69 4.01
C GLY A 32 10.29 -3.14 4.45
N THR A 33 9.86 -3.98 3.52
CA THR A 33 9.76 -5.44 3.72
C THR A 33 11.11 -6.16 3.56
N SER A 34 12.13 -5.47 3.08
CA SER A 34 13.43 -6.04 2.73
C SER A 34 14.59 -5.18 3.24
N PRO A 35 15.66 -5.82 3.76
CA PRO A 35 16.79 -5.11 4.36
C PRO A 35 17.65 -4.31 3.35
N ILE A 36 17.45 -4.51 2.05
CA ILE A 36 18.15 -3.73 1.01
C ILE A 36 17.46 -2.38 0.71
N VAL A 37 16.26 -2.16 1.24
CA VAL A 37 15.50 -0.93 1.04
C VAL A 37 15.94 0.09 2.08
N ASN A 38 16.15 1.33 1.63
CA ASN A 38 16.56 2.41 2.52
C ASN A 38 15.43 2.83 3.46
N ASP A 39 15.72 2.76 4.76
CA ASP A 39 15.03 3.37 5.89
C ASP A 39 14.35 4.72 5.62
N ASP A 40 15.12 5.59 4.98
CA ASP A 40 14.78 7.01 4.82
C ASP A 40 13.72 7.26 3.73
N LEU A 41 13.36 6.23 2.96
CA LEU A 41 12.18 6.25 2.08
C LEU A 41 10.87 6.27 2.89
N TYR A 42 10.91 5.91 4.18
CA TYR A 42 9.76 5.77 5.06
C TYR A 42 9.72 6.87 6.12
N ALA A 43 10.81 7.08 6.86
CA ALA A 43 10.91 8.14 7.84
C ALA A 43 12.36 8.57 8.06
N VAL A 44 12.57 9.87 8.25
CA VAL A 44 13.90 10.46 8.47
C VAL A 44 14.02 10.96 9.89
N VAL A 45 15.03 10.45 10.61
CA VAL A 45 15.42 10.92 11.93
C VAL A 45 16.29 12.16 11.76
N LYS A 46 15.71 13.33 11.99
CA LYS A 46 16.41 14.61 11.85
C LYS A 46 17.44 14.83 12.96
N ARG A 47 17.14 14.35 14.16
CA ARG A 47 17.97 14.51 15.37
C ARG A 47 17.71 13.35 16.32
N GLY A 48 18.74 12.96 17.07
CA GLY A 48 18.63 11.95 18.13
C GLY A 48 18.75 10.52 17.59
N GLY A 49 18.46 9.55 18.45
CA GLY A 49 18.46 8.13 18.11
C GLY A 49 17.05 7.55 18.05
N SER A 50 16.89 6.47 17.28
CA SER A 50 15.66 5.70 17.23
C SER A 50 15.91 4.24 16.88
N THR A 51 14.96 3.37 17.21
CA THR A 51 14.83 2.03 16.64
C THR A 51 13.48 1.89 15.96
N ARG A 52 13.41 1.09 14.88
CA ARG A 52 12.19 0.95 14.08
C ARG A 52 11.90 -0.51 13.74
N THR A 53 10.61 -0.82 13.76
CA THR A 53 10.01 -1.95 13.06
C THR A 53 9.11 -1.39 11.96
N ARG A 54 8.47 -2.25 11.17
CA ARG A 54 7.63 -1.80 10.06
C ARG A 54 6.53 -0.83 10.47
N PHE A 55 5.84 -1.06 11.59
CA PHE A 55 4.72 -0.22 12.02
C PHE A 55 4.90 0.43 13.39
N ALA A 56 6.11 0.37 13.97
CA ALA A 56 6.44 1.08 15.21
C ALA A 56 7.84 1.71 15.15
N LEU A 57 7.95 2.91 15.71
CA LEU A 57 9.17 3.68 15.83
C LEU A 57 9.36 4.11 17.28
N HIS A 58 10.49 3.73 17.87
CA HIS A 58 10.88 4.14 19.21
C HIS A 58 11.92 5.25 19.12
N LEU A 59 11.54 6.44 19.55
CA LEU A 59 12.37 7.63 19.63
C LEU A 59 13.03 7.73 21.00
N HIS A 60 14.33 8.03 21.03
CA HIS A 60 15.01 8.37 22.27
C HIS A 60 14.63 9.79 22.70
N ALA A 61 14.87 10.13 23.97
CA ALA A 61 14.69 11.49 24.47
C ALA A 61 15.47 12.51 23.61
N GLY A 62 14.81 13.62 23.27
CA GLY A 62 15.36 14.68 22.41
C GLY A 62 15.38 14.35 20.91
N ALA A 63 14.83 13.21 20.47
CA ALA A 63 14.81 12.83 19.06
C ALA A 63 13.64 13.49 18.30
N THR A 64 13.89 13.80 17.03
CA THR A 64 12.91 14.34 16.08
C THR A 64 12.89 13.49 14.83
N VAL A 65 11.72 13.04 14.40
CA VAL A 65 11.49 12.30 13.16
C VAL A 65 10.41 12.97 12.32
N HIS A 66 10.51 12.89 10.99
CA HIS A 66 9.40 13.20 10.10
C HIS A 66 9.19 12.15 9.02
N THR A 67 7.95 12.08 8.54
CA THR A 67 7.51 11.18 7.45
C THR A 67 7.40 11.91 6.11
N ASN A 68 8.02 13.10 5.95
CA ASN A 68 8.15 13.74 4.64
C ASN A 68 9.14 12.98 3.75
N THR A 69 8.73 11.82 3.27
CA THR A 69 9.51 10.83 2.55
C THR A 69 8.66 10.23 1.42
N PHE A 70 9.22 9.34 0.62
CA PHE A 70 8.51 8.74 -0.51
C PHE A 70 7.26 7.95 -0.05
N PHE A 71 7.43 7.02 0.89
CA PHE A 71 6.34 6.21 1.42
C PHE A 71 5.61 6.87 2.60
N GLY A 72 6.24 7.79 3.33
CA GLY A 72 5.67 8.35 4.56
C GLY A 72 4.67 9.50 4.35
N ARG A 73 4.79 10.25 3.24
CA ARG A 73 3.93 11.42 2.99
C ARG A 73 2.61 11.02 2.35
N PHE A 74 1.55 11.76 2.65
CA PHE A 74 0.27 11.65 1.96
C PHE A 74 0.27 12.56 0.72
N PRO A 75 -0.01 12.04 -0.50
CA PRO A 75 0.06 12.79 -1.75
C PRO A 75 -1.17 13.69 -1.95
N ALA A 76 -1.28 14.73 -1.11
CA ALA A 76 -2.46 15.59 -0.97
C ALA A 76 -2.94 16.21 -2.29
N SER A 77 -2.04 16.62 -3.18
CA SER A 77 -2.42 17.18 -4.49
C SER A 77 -3.17 16.20 -5.38
N TYR A 78 -2.76 14.92 -5.39
CA TYR A 78 -3.42 13.89 -6.20
C TYR A 78 -4.81 13.57 -5.64
N TRP A 79 -4.92 13.43 -4.32
CA TRP A 79 -6.21 13.19 -3.67
C TRP A 79 -7.17 14.36 -3.89
N GLN A 80 -6.73 15.61 -3.70
CA GLN A 80 -7.56 16.77 -3.98
C GLN A 80 -8.00 16.83 -5.45
N ARG A 81 -7.12 16.49 -6.39
CA ARG A 81 -7.39 16.67 -7.82
C ARG A 81 -8.32 15.63 -8.42
N TRP A 82 -8.21 14.38 -7.98
CA TRP A 82 -8.80 13.23 -8.69
C TRP A 82 -9.86 12.48 -7.89
N THR A 83 -9.99 12.76 -6.59
CA THR A 83 -10.88 12.01 -5.71
C THR A 83 -12.01 12.88 -5.16
N THR A 84 -13.02 12.25 -4.57
CA THR A 84 -14.14 12.89 -3.87
C THR A 84 -13.78 13.32 -2.43
N ALA A 85 -12.57 13.01 -1.95
CA ALA A 85 -12.16 13.30 -0.57
C ALA A 85 -11.99 14.81 -0.34
N ALA A 86 -12.76 15.37 0.61
CA ALA A 86 -12.65 16.77 1.02
C ALA A 86 -11.61 17.01 2.13
N GLU A 87 -11.29 15.97 2.90
CA GLU A 87 -10.34 16.01 4.00
C GLU A 87 -9.70 14.63 4.22
N VAL A 88 -8.56 14.64 4.91
CA VAL A 88 -7.84 13.44 5.34
C VAL A 88 -7.52 13.56 6.83
N THR A 89 -7.66 12.44 7.54
CA THR A 89 -7.36 12.34 8.97
C THR A 89 -6.21 11.37 9.18
N ALA A 90 -5.16 11.83 9.84
CA ALA A 90 -4.04 11.01 10.29
C ALA A 90 -4.23 10.63 11.75
N THR A 91 -4.14 9.34 12.06
CA THR A 91 -4.11 8.81 13.43
C THR A 91 -2.81 8.10 13.70
N ALA A 92 -2.32 8.15 14.94
CA ALA A 92 -1.19 7.35 15.37
C ALA A 92 -1.34 7.00 16.86
N ARG A 93 -0.91 5.80 17.25
CA ARG A 93 -0.79 5.42 18.65
C ARG A 93 0.53 5.93 19.20
N ILE A 94 0.47 6.64 20.32
CA ILE A 94 1.61 7.25 21.00
C ILE A 94 1.73 6.64 22.38
N ASP A 95 2.94 6.29 22.77
CA ASP A 95 3.30 6.00 24.16
C ASP A 95 4.53 6.83 24.54
N ALA A 96 4.29 7.90 25.28
CA ALA A 96 5.30 8.87 25.68
C ALA A 96 5.65 8.71 27.17
N ALA A 97 6.93 8.47 27.45
CA ALA A 97 7.43 8.45 28.83
C ALA A 97 7.34 9.84 29.50
N ASP A 98 7.27 10.89 28.69
CA ASP A 98 7.07 12.28 29.10
C ASP A 98 6.18 12.96 28.05
N HIS A 99 6.69 13.95 27.30
CA HIS A 99 5.94 14.66 26.27
C HIS A 99 6.35 14.24 24.84
N CYS A 100 5.37 13.90 24.01
CA CYS A 100 5.51 13.82 22.56
C CYS A 100 4.77 15.00 21.92
N ARG A 101 5.45 15.78 21.08
CA ARG A 101 4.76 16.71 20.19
C ARG A 101 4.58 16.06 18.82
N ALA A 102 3.33 15.84 18.44
CA ALA A 102 2.94 15.34 17.12
C ALA A 102 2.41 16.50 16.26
N GLN A 103 2.85 16.59 15.01
CA GLN A 103 2.47 17.67 14.10
C GLN A 103 2.08 17.11 12.74
N LEU A 104 1.02 17.67 12.17
CA LEU A 104 0.63 17.49 10.77
C LEU A 104 1.11 18.72 9.99
N LEU A 105 1.97 18.48 9.01
CA LEU A 105 2.57 19.52 8.18
C LEU A 105 2.13 19.36 6.73
N ALA A 106 2.23 20.47 5.98
CA ALA A 106 1.99 20.52 4.55
C ALA A 106 3.12 21.26 3.83
N SER A 107 3.26 21.01 2.53
CA SER A 107 4.00 21.87 1.60
C SER A 107 3.11 22.38 0.47
N ASP A 108 3.52 23.47 -0.16
CA ASP A 108 3.04 23.87 -1.50
C ASP A 108 3.92 23.24 -2.60
N ILE A 109 3.69 23.64 -3.86
CA ILE A 109 4.51 23.23 -5.02
C ILE A 109 5.98 23.69 -4.90
N GLY A 110 6.25 24.79 -4.21
CA GLY A 110 7.61 25.30 -3.96
C GLY A 110 8.34 24.60 -2.82
N GLY A 111 7.67 23.68 -2.11
CA GLY A 111 8.22 23.00 -0.94
C GLY A 111 8.18 23.83 0.34
N HIS A 112 7.50 24.97 0.37
CA HIS A 112 7.39 25.80 1.58
C HIS A 112 6.56 25.09 2.64
N ARG A 113 7.13 24.91 3.82
CA ARG A 113 6.54 24.14 4.92
C ARG A 113 5.56 24.99 5.74
N ARG A 114 4.42 24.41 6.12
CA ARG A 114 3.49 24.98 7.11
C ARG A 114 2.95 23.90 8.05
N ILE A 115 2.67 24.27 9.30
CA ILE A 115 1.99 23.40 10.27
C ILE A 115 0.48 23.56 10.08
N ILE A 116 -0.24 22.45 9.95
CA ILE A 116 -1.70 22.40 9.80
C ILE A 116 -2.37 22.16 11.15
N ALA A 117 -1.87 21.19 11.90
CA ALA A 117 -2.35 20.84 13.23
C ALA A 117 -1.18 20.33 14.08
N ALA A 118 -1.30 20.44 15.39
CA ALA A 118 -0.31 19.91 16.32
C ALA A 118 -0.98 19.58 17.65
N GLU A 119 -0.51 18.52 18.30
CA GLU A 119 -0.89 18.14 19.65
C GLU A 119 0.34 17.76 20.47
N VAL A 120 0.23 17.92 21.78
CA VAL A 120 1.21 17.42 22.75
C VAL A 120 0.54 16.33 23.57
N ILE A 121 1.10 15.13 23.51
CA ILE A 121 0.59 13.93 24.16
C ILE A 121 1.52 13.59 25.33
N THR A 122 0.94 13.25 26.46
CA THR A 122 1.64 12.67 27.62
C THR A 122 1.10 11.28 27.92
N GLY A 123 1.97 10.35 28.29
CA GLY A 123 1.59 8.95 28.50
C GLY A 123 1.14 8.27 27.20
N SER A 124 0.24 7.30 27.31
CA SER A 124 -0.25 6.51 26.18
C SER A 124 -1.60 7.00 25.67
N GLY A 125 -1.75 7.13 24.35
CA GLY A 125 -2.99 7.59 23.72
C GLY A 125 -2.96 7.50 22.20
N THR A 126 -4.07 7.90 21.56
CA THR A 126 -4.13 8.05 20.10
C THR A 126 -4.18 9.54 19.77
N VAL A 127 -3.25 9.99 18.93
CA VAL A 127 -3.31 11.35 18.36
C VAL A 127 -4.12 11.32 17.07
N THR A 128 -4.96 12.33 16.85
CA THR A 128 -5.77 12.48 15.64
C THR A 128 -5.58 13.88 15.06
N LEU A 129 -5.09 13.98 13.83
CA LEU A 129 -4.79 15.25 13.16
C LEU A 129 -5.47 15.27 11.79
N THR A 130 -6.27 16.30 11.51
CA THR A 130 -7.06 16.39 10.27
C THR A 130 -6.62 17.58 9.42
N ALA A 131 -6.58 17.39 8.10
CA ALA A 131 -6.34 18.45 7.13
C ALA A 131 -7.41 18.44 6.04
N LYS A 132 -7.88 19.63 5.67
CA LYS A 132 -8.69 19.81 4.45
C LYS A 132 -7.81 19.63 3.22
N LEU A 133 -8.40 19.06 2.17
CA LEU A 133 -7.79 18.93 0.84
C LEU A 133 -8.27 20.08 -0.06
N ASP A 134 -7.98 21.32 0.33
CA ASP A 134 -8.46 22.54 -0.35
C ASP A 134 -7.36 23.48 -0.87
N LYS A 135 -6.08 23.22 -0.53
CA LYS A 135 -4.93 24.09 -0.81
C LYS A 135 -3.74 23.34 -1.44
N PHE A 136 -4.03 22.37 -2.31
CA PHE A 136 -3.06 21.52 -2.99
C PHE A 136 -3.31 21.39 -4.50
N ALA A 137 -4.12 22.28 -5.10
CA ALA A 137 -4.48 22.22 -6.52
C ALA A 137 -3.26 22.37 -7.45
N ASP A 138 -2.25 23.13 -7.04
CA ASP A 138 -1.00 23.37 -7.74
C ASP A 138 0.13 22.41 -7.32
N GLY A 139 -0.04 21.67 -6.22
CA GLY A 139 0.94 20.70 -5.73
C GLY A 139 1.04 20.68 -4.21
N GLY A 140 1.91 19.79 -3.73
CA GLY A 140 2.20 19.65 -2.30
C GLY A 140 1.76 18.32 -1.71
N ALA A 141 2.22 18.08 -0.49
CA ALA A 141 1.96 16.86 0.26
C ALA A 141 1.69 17.18 1.73
N LEU A 142 1.13 16.20 2.44
CA LEU A 142 0.96 16.21 3.89
C LEU A 142 1.91 15.18 4.52
N TRP A 143 2.42 15.45 5.72
CA TRP A 143 3.22 14.47 6.47
C TRP A 143 3.16 14.73 7.97
N LEU A 144 3.62 13.76 8.75
CA LEU A 144 3.70 13.83 10.21
C LEU A 144 5.13 14.10 10.68
N GLN A 145 5.26 14.85 11.77
CA GLN A 145 6.50 14.98 12.55
C GLN A 145 6.22 14.65 14.01
N PHE A 146 7.14 13.94 14.64
CA PHE A 146 7.09 13.61 16.06
C PHE A 146 8.38 14.07 16.73
N ASP A 147 8.23 14.81 17.82
CA ASP A 147 9.34 15.24 18.68
C ASP A 147 9.19 14.55 20.04
N ALA A 148 10.15 13.70 20.39
CA ALA A 148 10.32 13.16 21.73
C ALA A 148 11.07 14.21 22.57
N LEU A 149 10.38 14.88 23.49
CA LEU A 149 10.94 16.02 24.21
C LEU A 149 11.96 15.55 25.26
N GLU A 150 11.55 15.34 26.51
CA GLU A 150 12.46 14.97 27.60
C GLU A 150 12.52 13.46 27.85
N GLY A 151 11.53 12.70 27.35
CA GLY A 151 11.44 11.25 27.48
C GLY A 151 11.40 10.53 26.14
N GLY A 152 11.61 9.21 26.18
CA GLY A 152 11.43 8.36 25.00
C GLY A 152 9.95 8.29 24.56
N VAL A 153 9.73 8.08 23.27
CA VAL A 153 8.38 8.01 22.67
C VAL A 153 8.30 6.83 21.72
N THR A 154 7.26 6.01 21.85
CA THR A 154 6.86 5.06 20.82
C THR A 154 5.75 5.66 19.97
N VAL A 155 5.94 5.67 18.65
CA VAL A 155 4.91 5.98 17.66
C VAL A 155 4.59 4.70 16.92
N ALA A 156 3.33 4.31 16.87
CA ALA A 156 2.91 3.10 16.19
C ALA A 156 1.62 3.30 15.40
N ASP A 157 1.39 2.41 14.45
CA ASP A 157 0.08 2.23 13.79
C ASP A 157 -0.44 3.53 13.15
N ILE A 158 0.43 4.22 12.38
CA ILE A 158 0.03 5.41 11.63
C ILE A 158 -0.97 4.99 10.54
N GLU A 159 -2.13 5.64 10.51
CA GLU A 159 -3.12 5.50 9.45
C GLU A 159 -3.58 6.87 8.95
N TRP A 160 -3.72 6.99 7.64
CA TRP A 160 -4.38 8.10 6.97
C TRP A 160 -5.69 7.58 6.42
N THR A 161 -6.78 8.22 6.81
CA THR A 161 -8.13 7.84 6.40
C THR A 161 -8.83 8.97 5.69
N VAL A 162 -9.79 8.63 4.82
CA VAL A 162 -10.75 9.55 4.19
C VAL A 162 -12.18 9.08 4.49
N ALA A 163 -13.17 9.92 4.19
CA ALA A 163 -14.57 9.50 4.30
C ALA A 163 -14.80 8.31 3.36
N SER A 164 -15.40 7.24 3.88
CA SER A 164 -15.58 6.01 3.13
C SER A 164 -16.66 6.19 2.05
N PRO A 165 -16.51 5.60 0.85
CA PRO A 165 -17.61 5.47 -0.08
C PRO A 165 -18.65 4.47 0.46
N GLU A 166 -19.86 4.46 -0.08
CA GLU A 166 -20.89 3.49 0.34
C GLU A 166 -20.51 2.04 -0.04
N THR A 167 -19.91 1.90 -1.22
CA THR A 167 -19.45 0.63 -1.78
C THR A 167 -17.97 0.68 -2.12
N VAL A 168 -17.30 -0.46 -1.97
CA VAL A 168 -15.91 -0.69 -2.31
C VAL A 168 -15.86 -1.77 -3.37
N ARG A 169 -15.19 -1.48 -4.49
CA ARG A 169 -15.05 -2.43 -5.61
C ARG A 169 -14.11 -3.58 -5.23
N PRO A 170 -14.37 -4.79 -5.76
CA PRO A 170 -13.47 -5.92 -5.53
C PRO A 170 -12.13 -5.67 -6.23
N VAL A 171 -11.05 -6.21 -5.66
CA VAL A 171 -9.68 -6.07 -6.16
C VAL A 171 -9.14 -7.41 -6.62
N ALA A 172 -8.78 -7.49 -7.89
CA ALA A 172 -8.07 -8.64 -8.47
C ALA A 172 -6.64 -8.26 -8.85
N ILE A 173 -5.69 -9.15 -8.60
CA ILE A 173 -4.30 -9.01 -9.09
C ILE A 173 -4.09 -9.99 -10.25
N ALA A 174 -3.44 -9.53 -11.32
CA ALA A 174 -2.97 -10.38 -12.41
C ALA A 174 -1.44 -10.29 -12.51
N ILE A 175 -0.77 -11.41 -12.26
CA ILE A 175 0.69 -11.59 -12.38
C ILE A 175 0.97 -12.44 -13.61
N CYS A 176 1.82 -11.93 -14.50
CA CYS A 176 2.31 -12.68 -15.66
C CYS A 176 3.74 -13.16 -15.39
N THR A 177 4.03 -14.46 -15.59
CA THR A 177 5.38 -14.99 -15.40
C THR A 177 5.84 -15.93 -16.51
N PHE A 178 7.15 -15.91 -16.81
CA PHE A 178 7.81 -16.82 -17.75
C PHE A 178 9.24 -17.14 -17.30
N ASN A 179 9.45 -18.35 -16.77
CA ASN A 179 10.76 -18.85 -16.34
C ASN A 179 11.50 -17.95 -15.34
N ARG A 180 10.75 -17.31 -14.44
CA ARG A 180 11.24 -16.53 -13.29
C ARG A 180 10.55 -17.01 -12.01
N ALA A 181 10.55 -18.33 -11.82
CA ALA A 181 9.74 -18.96 -10.78
C ALA A 181 10.07 -18.48 -9.36
N ASP A 182 11.35 -18.24 -9.07
CA ASP A 182 11.77 -17.75 -7.75
C ASP A 182 11.35 -16.29 -7.52
N ASP A 183 11.48 -15.44 -8.53
CA ASP A 183 11.03 -14.04 -8.48
C ASP A 183 9.50 -13.97 -8.27
N CYS A 184 8.74 -14.73 -9.07
CA CYS A 184 7.29 -14.78 -8.92
C CYS A 184 6.87 -15.29 -7.54
N ALA A 185 7.56 -16.30 -7.00
CA ALA A 185 7.31 -16.81 -5.65
C ALA A 185 7.58 -15.73 -4.58
N ASN A 186 8.65 -14.93 -4.74
CA ASN A 186 8.94 -13.80 -3.86
C ASN A 186 7.85 -12.72 -3.93
N THR A 187 7.37 -12.38 -5.14
CA THR A 187 6.30 -11.40 -5.35
C THR A 187 4.99 -11.84 -4.68
N VAL A 188 4.59 -13.11 -4.87
CA VAL A 188 3.41 -13.68 -4.21
C VAL A 188 3.59 -13.73 -2.69
N ALA A 189 4.79 -14.07 -2.20
CA ALA A 189 5.10 -14.06 -0.77
C ALA A 189 5.06 -12.64 -0.16
N ALA A 190 5.46 -11.62 -0.90
CA ALA A 190 5.37 -10.23 -0.46
C ALA A 190 3.91 -9.81 -0.28
N LEU A 191 3.02 -10.14 -1.22
CA LEU A 191 1.57 -9.93 -1.05
C LEU A 191 1.03 -10.67 0.19
N ALA A 192 1.49 -11.90 0.42
CA ALA A 192 1.08 -12.73 1.55
C ALA A 192 1.68 -12.33 2.91
N SER A 193 2.61 -11.35 2.92
CA SER A 193 3.30 -10.91 4.13
C SER A 193 2.48 -9.91 4.96
N ASP A 194 1.42 -9.35 4.38
CA ASP A 194 0.59 -8.31 5.01
C ASP A 194 -0.87 -8.75 5.04
N GLU A 195 -1.37 -9.06 6.24
CA GLU A 195 -2.74 -9.56 6.44
C GLU A 195 -3.81 -8.56 5.98
N ARG A 196 -3.54 -7.25 6.08
CA ARG A 196 -4.50 -6.23 5.65
C ARG A 196 -4.61 -6.20 4.13
N VAL A 197 -3.48 -6.32 3.44
CA VAL A 197 -3.45 -6.44 1.97
C VAL A 197 -4.16 -7.72 1.56
N LEU A 198 -3.82 -8.86 2.18
CA LEU A 198 -4.52 -10.11 1.93
C LEU A 198 -6.02 -9.95 2.11
N SER A 199 -6.50 -9.34 3.20
CA SER A 199 -7.94 -9.16 3.46
C SER A 199 -8.65 -8.26 2.43
N SER A 200 -7.92 -7.40 1.72
CA SER A 200 -8.47 -6.50 0.71
C SER A 200 -8.53 -7.08 -0.69
N LEU A 201 -7.93 -8.26 -0.91
CA LEU A 201 -7.89 -8.93 -2.21
C LEU A 201 -9.02 -9.94 -2.34
N ASP A 202 -9.68 -9.92 -3.49
CA ASP A 202 -10.73 -10.86 -3.86
C ASP A 202 -10.20 -11.99 -4.75
N ALA A 203 -9.22 -11.70 -5.60
CA ALA A 203 -8.57 -12.70 -6.44
C ALA A 203 -7.11 -12.35 -6.74
N VAL A 204 -6.27 -13.37 -6.92
CA VAL A 204 -4.89 -13.28 -7.38
C VAL A 204 -4.69 -14.33 -8.46
N TYR A 205 -4.52 -13.89 -9.71
CA TYR A 205 -4.26 -14.75 -10.86
C TYR A 205 -2.77 -14.74 -11.17
N VAL A 206 -2.11 -15.89 -10.99
CA VAL A 206 -0.72 -16.11 -11.44
C VAL A 206 -0.77 -16.86 -12.75
N VAL A 207 -0.54 -16.14 -13.86
CA VAL A 207 -0.52 -16.68 -15.21
C VAL A 207 0.89 -17.10 -15.57
N ASP A 208 1.19 -18.39 -15.39
CA ASP A 208 2.49 -18.98 -15.66
C ASP A 208 2.54 -19.57 -17.07
N GLN A 209 3.41 -18.96 -17.87
CA GLN A 209 3.62 -19.28 -19.28
C GLN A 209 4.94 -20.04 -19.52
N GLY A 210 5.71 -20.31 -18.45
CA GLY A 210 7.05 -20.87 -18.49
C GLY A 210 7.08 -22.39 -18.55
N THR A 211 8.28 -22.95 -18.66
CA THR A 211 8.57 -24.38 -18.50
C THR A 211 9.12 -24.71 -17.11
N ASP A 212 9.48 -23.69 -16.33
CA ASP A 212 9.92 -23.77 -14.94
C ASP A 212 8.78 -23.27 -14.03
N PRO A 213 7.92 -24.16 -13.49
CA PRO A 213 6.65 -23.74 -12.89
C PRO A 213 6.83 -23.13 -11.48
N VAL A 214 6.19 -21.99 -11.22
CA VAL A 214 6.21 -21.32 -9.90
C VAL A 214 5.67 -22.22 -8.78
N GLU A 215 4.64 -23.01 -9.05
CA GLU A 215 4.02 -23.90 -8.06
C GLU A 215 4.97 -24.96 -7.47
N THR A 216 6.12 -25.20 -8.14
CA THR A 216 7.16 -26.11 -7.64
C THR A 216 8.03 -25.48 -6.56
N ARG A 217 7.97 -24.15 -6.35
CA ARG A 217 8.82 -23.45 -5.41
C ARG A 217 8.32 -23.58 -3.99
N GLU A 218 9.24 -23.91 -3.08
CA GLU A 218 8.93 -24.08 -1.66
C GLU A 218 8.28 -22.83 -1.08
N LEU A 219 8.82 -21.65 -1.37
CA LEU A 219 8.27 -20.39 -0.89
C LEU A 219 6.82 -20.17 -1.37
N PHE A 220 6.52 -20.48 -2.64
CA PHE A 220 5.16 -20.38 -3.16
C PHE A 220 4.22 -21.35 -2.44
N GLN A 221 4.62 -22.61 -2.26
CA GLN A 221 3.84 -23.62 -1.55
C GLN A 221 3.58 -23.25 -0.08
N GLN A 222 4.53 -22.59 0.57
CA GLN A 222 4.38 -22.11 1.94
C GLN A 222 3.35 -20.98 2.07
N VAL A 223 3.30 -20.04 1.10
CA VAL A 223 2.45 -18.84 1.20
C VAL A 223 1.08 -19.00 0.52
N ALA A 224 0.96 -19.88 -0.48
CA ALA A 224 -0.27 -20.11 -1.22
C ALA A 224 -1.50 -20.38 -0.31
N PRO A 225 -1.40 -21.21 0.76
CA PRO A 225 -2.52 -21.45 1.67
C PRO A 225 -3.08 -20.19 2.36
N LYS A 226 -2.28 -19.12 2.50
CA LYS A 226 -2.75 -17.86 3.11
C LYS A 226 -3.78 -17.11 2.26
N PHE A 227 -3.77 -17.33 0.95
CA PHE A 227 -4.76 -16.73 0.06
C PHE A 227 -6.09 -17.48 0.07
N GLY A 228 -6.09 -18.75 0.48
CA GLY A 228 -7.26 -19.63 0.38
C GLY A 228 -7.69 -19.79 -1.08
N ASP A 229 -9.00 -19.74 -1.32
CA ASP A 229 -9.60 -19.94 -2.64
C ASP A 229 -9.38 -18.78 -3.61
N ARG A 230 -8.73 -17.69 -3.15
CA ARG A 230 -8.50 -16.47 -3.93
C ARG A 230 -7.28 -16.55 -4.83
N LEU A 231 -6.36 -17.49 -4.61
CA LEU A 231 -5.18 -17.66 -5.45
C LEU A 231 -5.45 -18.67 -6.57
N HIS A 232 -5.36 -18.19 -7.81
CA HIS A 232 -5.56 -18.99 -9.01
C HIS A 232 -4.24 -19.09 -9.78
N TYR A 233 -3.63 -20.26 -9.74
CA TYR A 233 -2.44 -20.56 -10.52
C TYR A 233 -2.84 -21.16 -11.87
N LEU A 234 -2.54 -20.44 -12.95
CA LEU A 234 -3.02 -20.73 -14.29
C LEU A 234 -1.84 -21.04 -15.22
N ARG A 235 -1.88 -22.22 -15.84
CA ARG A 235 -0.89 -22.65 -16.83
C ARG A 235 -1.37 -22.33 -18.24
N GLN A 236 -0.51 -21.76 -19.07
CA GLN A 236 -0.79 -21.58 -20.50
C GLN A 236 0.50 -21.63 -21.35
N ALA A 237 0.35 -21.67 -22.68
CA ALA A 237 1.48 -21.52 -23.59
C ALA A 237 2.06 -20.09 -23.53
N ASN A 238 3.31 -19.91 -23.96
CA ASN A 238 3.92 -18.58 -24.02
C ASN A 238 3.29 -17.70 -25.10
N LEU A 239 2.51 -16.71 -24.65
CA LEU A 239 1.85 -15.69 -25.46
C LEU A 239 2.41 -14.28 -25.18
N GLY A 240 3.59 -14.20 -24.54
CA GLY A 240 4.23 -12.95 -24.11
C GLY A 240 3.45 -12.22 -23.01
N GLY A 241 3.92 -11.01 -22.65
CA GLY A 241 3.29 -10.20 -21.61
C GLY A 241 1.85 -9.82 -21.93
N ALA A 242 1.56 -9.46 -23.19
CA ALA A 242 0.20 -9.15 -23.63
C ALA A 242 -0.76 -10.34 -23.43
N GLY A 243 -0.34 -11.55 -23.78
CA GLY A 243 -1.16 -12.75 -23.59
C GLY A 243 -1.31 -13.15 -22.11
N GLY A 244 -0.28 -12.92 -21.29
CA GLY A 244 -0.32 -13.17 -19.85
C GLY A 244 -1.29 -12.22 -19.13
N PHE A 245 -1.14 -10.91 -19.32
CA PHE A 245 -2.05 -9.93 -18.72
C PHE A 245 -3.48 -10.03 -19.28
N SER A 246 -3.64 -10.30 -20.58
CA SER A 246 -4.97 -10.54 -21.16
C SER A 246 -5.65 -11.74 -20.53
N ARG A 247 -4.90 -12.79 -20.16
CA ARG A 247 -5.48 -13.93 -19.44
C ARG A 247 -5.98 -13.52 -18.06
N GLY A 248 -5.18 -12.80 -17.28
CA GLY A 248 -5.63 -12.32 -15.96
C GLY A 248 -6.87 -11.42 -16.04
N LEU A 249 -6.91 -10.50 -17.02
CA LEU A 249 -8.08 -9.66 -17.28
C LEU A 249 -9.31 -10.47 -17.71
N TYR A 250 -9.13 -11.50 -18.53
CA TYR A 250 -10.20 -12.39 -18.96
C TYR A 250 -10.83 -13.11 -17.77
N GLU A 251 -10.02 -13.67 -16.88
CA GLU A 251 -10.50 -14.41 -15.70
C GLU A 251 -11.22 -13.46 -14.72
N ALA A 252 -10.63 -12.31 -14.42
CA ALA A 252 -11.26 -11.32 -13.54
C ALA A 252 -12.59 -10.79 -14.11
N SER A 253 -12.66 -10.53 -15.42
CA SER A 253 -13.90 -10.04 -16.05
C SER A 253 -14.98 -11.12 -16.12
N ALA A 254 -14.60 -12.39 -16.21
CA ALA A 254 -15.52 -13.52 -16.17
C ALA A 254 -16.04 -13.79 -14.76
N ALA A 255 -15.26 -13.47 -13.73
CA ALA A 255 -15.59 -13.65 -12.32
C ALA A 255 -16.58 -12.59 -11.78
N GLY A 256 -16.64 -11.39 -12.37
CA GLY A 256 -17.65 -10.40 -12.03
C GLY A 256 -17.42 -9.02 -12.65
N PRO A 257 -18.46 -8.19 -12.76
CA PRO A 257 -18.31 -6.83 -13.26
C PRO A 257 -17.69 -5.91 -12.18
N HIS A 258 -17.20 -4.74 -12.61
CA HIS A 258 -16.76 -3.65 -11.72
C HIS A 258 -15.60 -3.96 -10.76
N ALA A 259 -14.79 -4.97 -11.06
CA ALA A 259 -13.54 -5.20 -10.34
C ALA A 259 -12.42 -4.22 -10.79
N ASP A 260 -11.66 -3.72 -9.82
CA ASP A 260 -10.38 -3.07 -10.08
C ASP A 260 -9.33 -4.16 -10.28
N VAL A 261 -8.69 -4.19 -11.46
CA VAL A 261 -7.65 -5.18 -11.78
C VAL A 261 -6.26 -4.54 -11.74
N LEU A 262 -5.44 -4.99 -10.81
CA LEU A 262 -4.04 -4.59 -10.67
C LEU A 262 -3.14 -5.52 -11.50
N LEU A 263 -2.53 -4.97 -12.55
CA LEU A 263 -1.50 -5.67 -13.32
C LEU A 263 -0.15 -5.51 -12.61
N MET A 264 0.52 -6.64 -12.35
CA MET A 264 1.80 -6.66 -11.63
C MET A 264 2.78 -7.62 -12.30
N ASP A 265 4.05 -7.22 -12.40
CA ASP A 265 5.13 -8.09 -12.90
C ASP A 265 5.55 -9.13 -11.85
N ASP A 266 6.28 -10.17 -12.28
CA ASP A 266 6.76 -11.25 -11.42
C ASP A 266 8.09 -10.94 -10.73
N ASP A 267 8.90 -10.01 -11.29
CA ASP A 267 10.25 -9.67 -10.85
C ASP A 267 10.36 -8.34 -10.10
N VAL A 268 9.40 -8.09 -9.20
CA VAL A 268 9.35 -6.88 -8.37
C VAL A 268 9.66 -7.16 -6.91
N LEU A 269 10.35 -6.21 -6.26
CA LEU A 269 10.34 -6.14 -4.80
C LEU A 269 9.08 -5.37 -4.37
N CYS A 270 7.99 -6.10 -4.18
CA CYS A 270 6.69 -5.50 -3.86
C CYS A 270 6.68 -4.89 -2.45
N GLU A 271 6.30 -3.62 -2.37
CA GLU A 271 5.87 -2.94 -1.14
C GLU A 271 4.34 -3.11 -1.03
N PRO A 272 3.83 -4.05 -0.18
CA PRO A 272 2.42 -4.42 -0.16
C PRO A 272 1.47 -3.25 0.10
N GLU A 273 1.95 -2.22 0.80
CA GLU A 273 1.20 -1.00 1.04
C GLU A 273 0.75 -0.31 -0.26
N SER A 274 1.46 -0.51 -1.38
CA SER A 274 1.09 0.01 -2.68
C SER A 274 -0.26 -0.53 -3.17
N VAL A 275 -0.58 -1.80 -2.89
CA VAL A 275 -1.87 -2.41 -3.27
C VAL A 275 -3.01 -1.73 -2.53
N LEU A 276 -2.87 -1.53 -1.22
CA LEU A 276 -3.85 -0.84 -0.39
C LEU A 276 -4.07 0.60 -0.88
N ARG A 277 -2.99 1.33 -1.16
CA ARG A 277 -3.04 2.71 -1.65
C ARG A 277 -3.75 2.84 -2.99
N LEU A 278 -3.40 1.96 -3.95
CA LEU A 278 -4.02 1.95 -5.27
C LEU A 278 -5.52 1.66 -5.17
N SER A 279 -5.90 0.63 -4.41
CA SER A 279 -7.31 0.29 -4.19
C SER A 279 -8.09 1.42 -3.52
N ALA A 280 -7.55 2.02 -2.45
CA ALA A 280 -8.21 3.10 -1.74
C ALA A 280 -8.36 4.34 -2.63
N PHE A 281 -7.33 4.70 -3.41
CA PHE A 281 -7.39 5.81 -4.34
C PHE A 281 -8.41 5.55 -5.45
N ALA A 282 -8.39 4.34 -6.03
CA ALA A 282 -9.34 3.92 -7.07
C ALA A 282 -10.78 4.08 -6.60
N ASN A 283 -11.10 3.57 -5.41
CA ASN A 283 -12.45 3.64 -4.84
C ASN A 283 -12.96 5.07 -4.59
N MET A 284 -12.04 6.04 -4.53
CA MET A 284 -12.37 7.44 -4.29
C MET A 284 -12.31 8.31 -5.54
N THR A 285 -11.91 7.78 -6.70
CA THR A 285 -11.84 8.54 -7.94
C THR A 285 -13.20 9.14 -8.33
N THR A 286 -13.16 10.35 -8.87
CA THR A 286 -14.37 11.10 -9.32
C THR A 286 -14.95 10.54 -10.62
N ASP A 287 -14.08 10.05 -11.50
CA ASP A 287 -14.40 9.41 -12.76
C ASP A 287 -13.57 8.11 -12.91
N PRO A 288 -14.02 7.12 -13.69
CA PRO A 288 -13.24 5.93 -13.98
C PRO A 288 -11.83 6.28 -14.51
N ALA A 289 -10.79 5.74 -13.88
CA ALA A 289 -9.41 6.09 -14.19
C ALA A 289 -8.49 4.86 -14.19
N LEU A 290 -7.42 4.96 -14.98
CA LEU A 290 -6.27 4.06 -14.87
C LEU A 290 -5.27 4.66 -13.89
N ILE A 291 -4.92 3.91 -12.86
CA ILE A 291 -4.05 4.38 -11.77
C ILE A 291 -2.78 3.56 -11.78
N GLY A 292 -1.64 4.21 -12.04
CA GLY A 292 -0.33 3.60 -12.01
C GLY A 292 0.41 3.89 -10.70
N ALA A 293 1.07 2.88 -10.15
CA ALA A 293 2.11 3.10 -9.15
C ALA A 293 3.39 3.64 -9.82
N GLN A 294 4.17 4.38 -9.05
CA GLN A 294 5.54 4.73 -9.44
C GLN A 294 6.46 3.54 -9.24
N MET A 295 7.51 3.45 -10.06
CA MET A 295 8.52 2.40 -9.98
C MET A 295 9.83 2.99 -9.46
N LEU A 296 10.34 2.44 -8.36
CA LEU A 296 11.71 2.71 -7.89
C LEU A 296 12.68 1.74 -8.57
N PHE A 297 13.91 2.16 -8.83
CA PHE A 297 14.92 1.28 -9.41
C PHE A 297 15.31 0.16 -8.43
N LEU A 298 15.06 -1.10 -8.79
CA LEU A 298 15.32 -2.26 -7.93
C LEU A 298 16.76 -2.32 -7.38
N TYR A 299 17.75 -2.06 -8.25
CA TYR A 299 19.17 -2.09 -7.87
C TYR A 299 19.70 -0.76 -7.33
N ASN A 300 18.90 0.30 -7.39
CA ASN A 300 19.24 1.64 -6.90
C ASN A 300 17.99 2.28 -6.25
N PRO A 301 17.48 1.73 -5.13
CA PRO A 301 16.12 2.00 -4.63
C PRO A 301 15.86 3.43 -4.15
N ASN A 302 16.89 4.28 -4.13
CA ASN A 302 16.79 5.71 -3.81
C ASN A 302 16.43 6.60 -5.02
N TYR A 303 16.29 6.02 -6.21
CA TYR A 303 16.03 6.75 -7.45
C TYR A 303 14.69 6.32 -8.08
N LEU A 304 14.03 7.28 -8.74
CA LEU A 304 12.84 7.12 -9.58
C LEU A 304 13.24 7.11 -11.06
#